data_AF-A0A7H0FZM6-F1
#
_entry.id   AF-A0A7H0FZM6-F1
#
_cell.length_a   1.000
_cell.length_b   1.000
_cell.length_c   1.000
_cell.angle_alpha   90.00
_cell.angle_beta   90.00
_cell.angle_gamma   90.00
#
_symmetry.space_group_name_H-M   'P 1'
#
loop_
_entity.id
_entity.type
_entity.pdbx_description
1 polymer ?
#
loop_
_entity_poly.entity_id
_entity_poly.type
_entity_poly.pdbx_seq_one_letter_code
_entity_poly.pdbx_strand_id
1 'polypeptide(L)'
;MLTRDTHAFLDFARGCAADFGPATARAAFLVAPDGFALAEQSAQDNRYMAQAAGFDAARASAQHRDLHRALSADLPTVCFAGRADTPDALFPNNVFGTAAGRYVVGRMRHAVRQREAARPDIRGFFAGVLDYAEIDLSTQAHPCELTGALVIDRARGLGFCGLSERCDEEGARLMHEAFGLRATLLFDLAPGEYHTNVVLAVLAGKAAILCPRGFADADAVEAIAALYAPHAVLCSQAEHAAFVGNAIALTPERVWMSAQAGRALAADNRERLRAAGLEVTTVELDAIEAGGGSLRCCVGEIF
;
A
#
# COMPACT_ATOMS: atom_id res chain seq x y z
N MET A 1 8.42 19.30 3.11
CA MET A 1 9.20 18.96 4.32
C MET A 1 9.48 17.47 4.32
N LEU A 2 10.73 17.05 4.48
CA LEU A 2 11.10 15.63 4.63
C LEU A 2 11.89 15.53 5.92
N THR A 3 11.43 14.74 6.89
CA THR A 3 12.02 14.76 8.24
C THR A 3 11.86 13.43 8.96
N ARG A 4 12.78 13.16 9.90
CA ARG A 4 12.70 12.09 10.90
C ARG A 4 12.22 12.60 12.26
N ASP A 5 12.18 13.93 12.44
CA ASP A 5 11.69 14.55 13.67
C ASP A 5 10.17 14.46 13.72
N THR A 6 9.67 13.58 14.60
CA THR A 6 8.26 13.28 14.78
C THR A 6 7.48 14.47 15.35
N HIS A 7 8.11 15.29 16.20
CA HIS A 7 7.50 16.50 16.75
C HIS A 7 7.34 17.56 15.67
N ALA A 8 8.41 17.87 14.94
CA ALA A 8 8.35 18.84 13.84
C ALA A 8 7.36 18.39 12.75
N PHE A 9 7.32 17.09 12.44
CA PHE A 9 6.34 16.55 11.52
C PHE A 9 4.91 16.73 12.02
N LEU A 10 4.63 16.35 13.27
CA LEU A 10 3.28 16.39 13.85
C LEU A 10 2.76 17.84 13.94
N ASP A 11 3.62 18.78 14.33
CA ASP A 11 3.27 20.20 14.40
C ASP A 11 2.89 20.76 13.03
N PHE A 12 3.66 20.44 11.98
CA PHE A 12 3.33 20.81 10.61
C PHE A 12 2.03 20.12 10.12
N ALA A 13 1.90 18.82 10.38
CA ALA A 13 0.78 18.01 9.91
C ALA A 13 -0.56 18.46 10.49
N ARG A 14 -0.60 18.87 11.77
CA ARG A 14 -1.80 19.41 12.43
C ARG A 14 -2.29 20.72 11.80
N GLY A 15 -1.39 21.50 11.21
CA GLY A 15 -1.73 22.72 10.48
C GLY A 15 -2.16 22.48 9.02
N CYS A 16 -2.04 21.26 8.50
CA CYS A 16 -2.34 20.98 7.09
C CYS A 16 -3.85 20.83 6.86
N ALA A 17 -4.39 21.67 5.99
CA ALA A 17 -5.75 21.52 5.49
C ALA A 17 -5.88 20.27 4.59
N ALA A 18 -7.09 19.70 4.56
CA ALA A 18 -7.45 18.56 3.72
C ALA A 18 -7.85 18.99 2.30
N ASP A 19 -6.98 19.77 1.64
CA ASP A 19 -7.19 20.42 0.35
C ASP A 19 -6.11 20.04 -0.69
N PHE A 20 -5.34 18.98 -0.43
CA PHE A 20 -4.31 18.50 -1.35
C PHE A 20 -4.90 17.73 -2.54
N GLY A 21 -5.98 16.97 -2.30
CA GLY A 21 -6.63 16.13 -3.30
C GLY A 21 -7.78 15.31 -2.69
N PRO A 22 -8.47 14.47 -3.49
CA PRO A 22 -9.49 13.58 -2.95
C PRO A 22 -8.86 12.53 -2.02
N ALA A 23 -9.55 12.21 -0.94
CA ALA A 23 -9.05 11.29 0.09
C ALA A 23 -9.01 9.82 -0.35
N THR A 24 -9.80 9.47 -1.38
CA THR A 24 -9.89 8.13 -1.96
C THR A 24 -9.75 8.20 -3.48
N ALA A 25 -9.32 7.10 -4.08
CA ALA A 25 -9.12 7.00 -5.51
C ALA A 25 -10.45 7.14 -6.28
N ARG A 26 -10.38 7.63 -7.52
CA ARG A 26 -11.55 7.69 -8.44
C ARG A 26 -11.74 6.39 -9.22
N ALA A 27 -10.70 5.58 -9.33
CA ALA A 27 -10.69 4.26 -9.93
C ALA A 27 -9.56 3.44 -9.32
N ALA A 28 -9.56 2.13 -9.60
CA ALA A 28 -8.46 1.24 -9.26
C ALA A 28 -8.03 0.44 -10.49
N PHE A 29 -6.84 -0.14 -10.43
CA PHE A 29 -6.44 -1.19 -11.33
C PHE A 29 -5.78 -2.35 -10.60
N LEU A 30 -5.92 -3.54 -11.18
CA LEU A 30 -5.35 -4.79 -10.72
C LEU A 30 -4.51 -5.41 -11.84
N VAL A 31 -3.68 -6.37 -11.49
CA VAL A 31 -2.97 -7.23 -12.45
C VAL A 31 -3.31 -8.67 -12.10
N ALA A 32 -3.92 -9.38 -13.05
CA ALA A 32 -4.30 -10.77 -12.86
C ALA A 32 -3.07 -11.63 -12.53
N PRO A 33 -3.19 -12.64 -11.67
CA PRO A 33 -2.09 -13.53 -11.28
C PRO A 33 -1.77 -14.58 -12.36
N ASP A 34 -1.80 -14.20 -13.63
CA ASP A 34 -1.48 -15.11 -14.74
C ASP A 34 0.03 -15.38 -14.74
N GLY A 35 0.40 -16.60 -14.33
CA GLY A 35 1.79 -16.96 -14.09
C GLY A 35 2.29 -16.65 -12.68
N PHE A 36 1.38 -16.36 -11.73
CA PHE A 36 1.74 -16.23 -10.33
C PHE A 36 2.37 -17.52 -9.83
N ALA A 37 3.56 -17.36 -9.29
CA ALA A 37 4.38 -18.40 -8.68
C ALA A 37 5.15 -17.73 -7.56
N LEU A 38 5.55 -18.51 -6.55
CA LEU A 38 6.45 -18.00 -5.52
C LEU A 38 7.78 -17.62 -6.17
N ALA A 39 8.02 -16.33 -6.37
CA ALA A 39 9.28 -15.84 -6.93
C ALA A 39 10.39 -16.07 -5.90
N GLU A 40 11.29 -17.03 -6.16
CA GLU A 40 12.33 -17.46 -5.22
C GLU A 40 13.20 -16.31 -4.68
N GLN A 41 13.43 -15.26 -5.47
CA GLN A 41 14.22 -14.09 -5.06
C GLN A 41 13.47 -13.17 -4.08
N SER A 42 12.18 -12.95 -4.30
CA SER A 42 11.32 -12.15 -3.40
C SER A 42 10.94 -12.94 -2.13
N ALA A 43 10.92 -14.27 -2.22
CA ALA A 43 10.60 -15.15 -1.10
C ALA A 43 11.70 -15.21 -0.03
N GLN A 44 12.95 -14.88 -0.39
CA GLN A 44 14.09 -14.97 0.53
C GLN A 44 14.08 -13.86 1.61
N ASP A 45 13.51 -12.70 1.30
CA ASP A 45 13.49 -11.55 2.21
C ASP A 45 12.07 -11.18 2.70
N ASN A 46 11.02 -11.79 2.15
CA ASN A 46 9.64 -11.62 2.64
C ASN A 46 9.26 -12.70 3.66
N ARG A 47 9.30 -12.34 4.95
CA ARG A 47 8.95 -13.25 6.07
C ARG A 47 7.54 -13.82 6.01
N TYR A 48 6.62 -13.15 5.32
CA TYR A 48 5.23 -13.62 5.20
C TYR A 48 5.07 -14.72 4.13
N MET A 49 6.07 -14.94 3.27
CA MET A 49 6.08 -16.02 2.25
C MET A 49 6.51 -17.38 2.82
N ALA A 50 6.84 -17.47 4.11
CA ALA A 50 7.44 -18.66 4.71
C ALA A 50 6.51 -19.89 4.85
N GLN A 51 5.25 -19.81 4.45
CA GLN A 51 4.30 -20.94 4.48
C GLN A 51 3.98 -21.46 3.08
N ALA A 52 4.93 -22.16 2.46
CA ALA A 52 4.79 -22.80 1.15
C ALA A 52 3.60 -23.78 1.04
N ALA A 53 3.05 -24.26 2.17
CA ALA A 53 1.96 -25.23 2.19
C ALA A 53 0.59 -24.67 1.76
N GLY A 54 0.43 -23.33 1.69
CA GLY A 54 -0.85 -22.67 1.37
C GLY A 54 -0.99 -22.15 -0.06
N PHE A 55 0.09 -22.18 -0.86
CA PHE A 55 0.06 -21.60 -2.20
C PHE A 55 -0.67 -22.52 -3.21
N ASP A 56 -1.73 -21.98 -3.83
CA ASP A 56 -2.47 -22.60 -4.92
C ASP A 56 -2.78 -21.53 -5.98
N ALA A 57 -2.18 -21.64 -7.16
CA ALA A 57 -2.31 -20.66 -8.23
C ALA A 57 -3.76 -20.58 -8.79
N ALA A 58 -4.48 -21.69 -8.85
CA ALA A 58 -5.87 -21.70 -9.32
C ALA A 58 -6.78 -21.01 -8.30
N ARG A 59 -6.55 -21.27 -7.02
CA ARG A 59 -7.25 -20.60 -5.92
C ARG A 59 -6.92 -19.11 -5.86
N ALA A 60 -5.65 -18.73 -6.02
CA ALA A 60 -5.21 -17.33 -6.09
C ALA A 60 -5.88 -16.60 -7.26
N SER A 61 -5.98 -17.22 -8.43
CA SER A 61 -6.71 -16.66 -9.59
C SER A 61 -8.21 -16.50 -9.32
N ALA A 62 -8.85 -17.47 -8.65
CA ALA A 62 -10.25 -17.33 -8.23
C ALA A 62 -10.45 -16.19 -7.23
N GLN A 63 -9.60 -16.11 -6.20
CA GLN A 63 -9.63 -15.05 -5.19
C GLN A 63 -9.36 -13.66 -5.77
N HIS A 64 -8.43 -13.54 -6.71
CA HIS A 64 -8.19 -12.30 -7.42
C HIS A 64 -9.42 -11.86 -8.23
N ARG A 65 -10.12 -12.78 -8.91
CA ARG A 65 -11.39 -12.44 -9.59
C ARG A 65 -12.47 -12.01 -8.61
N ASP A 66 -12.53 -12.61 -7.41
CA ASP A 66 -13.46 -12.20 -6.36
C ASP A 66 -13.15 -10.81 -5.83
N LEU A 67 -11.87 -10.51 -5.60
CA LEU A 67 -11.40 -9.16 -5.28
C LEU A 67 -11.80 -8.17 -6.38
N HIS A 68 -11.54 -8.49 -7.66
CA HIS A 68 -11.91 -7.62 -8.78
C HIS A 68 -13.42 -7.33 -8.81
N ARG A 69 -14.26 -8.35 -8.67
CA ARG A 69 -15.73 -8.18 -8.61
C ARG A 69 -16.16 -7.34 -7.42
N ALA A 70 -15.57 -7.58 -6.25
CA ALA A 70 -15.91 -6.88 -5.02
C ALA A 70 -15.55 -5.38 -5.10
N LEU A 71 -14.35 -5.04 -5.56
CA LEU A 71 -13.94 -3.65 -5.75
C LEU A 71 -14.75 -2.95 -6.86
N SER A 72 -15.06 -3.66 -7.94
CA SER A 72 -15.87 -3.11 -9.05
C SER A 72 -17.30 -2.72 -8.65
N ALA A 73 -17.79 -3.19 -7.49
CA ALA A 73 -19.07 -2.76 -6.94
C ALA A 73 -19.01 -1.36 -6.31
N ASP A 74 -17.82 -0.88 -5.95
CA ASP A 74 -17.62 0.42 -5.29
C ASP A 74 -17.10 1.50 -6.25
N LEU A 75 -16.18 1.12 -7.15
CA LEU A 75 -15.56 2.04 -8.09
C LEU A 75 -15.09 1.33 -9.36
N PRO A 76 -14.92 2.06 -10.48
CA PRO A 76 -14.35 1.49 -11.70
C PRO A 76 -13.01 0.82 -11.42
N THR A 77 -12.91 -0.47 -11.72
CA THR A 77 -11.69 -1.26 -11.48
C THR A 77 -11.25 -1.95 -12.77
N VAL A 78 -10.11 -1.52 -13.31
CA VAL A 78 -9.48 -2.10 -14.50
C VAL A 78 -8.65 -3.31 -14.09
N CYS A 79 -8.62 -4.36 -14.91
CA CYS A 79 -7.76 -5.52 -14.66
C CYS A 79 -6.88 -5.77 -15.88
N PHE A 80 -5.56 -5.67 -15.71
CA PHE A 80 -4.59 -6.02 -16.73
C PHE A 80 -4.26 -7.52 -16.64
N ALA A 81 -3.96 -8.15 -17.77
CA ALA A 81 -3.49 -9.53 -17.77
C ALA A 81 -2.15 -9.67 -17.02
N GLY A 82 -1.97 -10.81 -16.35
CA GLY A 82 -0.69 -11.19 -15.79
C GLY A 82 0.30 -11.61 -16.87
N ARG A 83 1.56 -11.82 -16.49
CA ARG A 83 2.58 -12.38 -17.37
C ARG A 83 3.48 -13.32 -16.59
N ALA A 84 3.79 -14.47 -17.19
CA ALA A 84 4.65 -15.48 -16.58
C ALA A 84 6.10 -15.00 -16.34
N ASP A 85 6.58 -13.99 -17.08
CA ASP A 85 7.90 -13.41 -16.87
C ASP A 85 7.95 -12.37 -15.72
N THR A 86 6.80 -12.00 -15.17
CA THR A 86 6.65 -11.09 -14.01
C THR A 86 5.62 -11.65 -13.01
N PRO A 87 5.94 -12.76 -12.30
CA PRO A 87 4.98 -13.46 -11.44
C PRO A 87 4.45 -12.60 -10.28
N ASP A 88 5.26 -11.68 -9.74
CA ASP A 88 4.88 -10.78 -8.64
C ASP A 88 4.13 -9.51 -9.09
N ALA A 89 3.82 -9.37 -10.39
CA ALA A 89 3.14 -8.19 -10.94
C ALA A 89 1.71 -8.00 -10.39
N LEU A 90 1.15 -9.04 -9.77
CA LEU A 90 -0.07 -9.02 -8.95
C LEU A 90 -0.05 -7.92 -7.88
N PHE A 91 1.13 -7.44 -7.46
CA PHE A 91 1.26 -6.35 -6.50
C PHE A 91 1.70 -5.03 -7.17
N PRO A 92 0.82 -4.41 -8.00
CA PRO A 92 1.20 -3.30 -8.88
C PRO A 92 1.48 -2.00 -8.13
N ASN A 93 0.96 -1.85 -6.92
CA ASN A 93 1.05 -0.63 -6.10
C ASN A 93 2.50 -0.24 -5.76
N ASN A 94 3.41 -1.20 -5.85
CA ASN A 94 4.85 -1.04 -5.62
C ASN A 94 5.58 -0.48 -6.85
N VAL A 95 5.01 -0.66 -8.04
CA VAL A 95 5.64 -0.32 -9.33
C VAL A 95 4.99 0.89 -9.96
N PHE A 96 3.67 1.02 -9.85
CA PHE A 96 2.91 2.13 -10.43
C PHE A 96 2.08 2.80 -9.34
N GLY A 97 2.18 4.12 -9.27
CA GLY A 97 1.39 4.96 -8.37
C GLY A 97 0.89 6.20 -9.10
N THR A 98 -0.20 6.78 -8.64
CA THR A 98 -0.78 7.98 -9.26
C THR A 98 -0.80 9.15 -8.28
N ALA A 99 -0.78 10.35 -8.85
CA ALA A 99 -1.12 11.61 -8.22
C ALA A 99 -1.84 12.48 -9.25
N ALA A 100 -2.40 13.62 -8.84
CA ALA A 100 -3.20 14.49 -9.72
C ALA A 100 -2.51 14.75 -11.07
N GLY A 101 -3.05 14.17 -12.15
CA GLY A 101 -2.58 14.32 -13.53
C GLY A 101 -1.26 13.62 -13.88
N ARG A 102 -0.74 12.73 -13.03
CA ARG A 102 0.54 12.06 -13.24
C ARG A 102 0.55 10.62 -12.73
N TYR A 103 1.38 9.79 -13.35
CA TYR A 103 1.72 8.47 -12.83
C TYR A 103 3.22 8.38 -12.60
N VAL A 104 3.59 7.69 -11.53
CA VAL A 104 4.97 7.46 -11.10
C VAL A 104 5.30 6.00 -11.33
N VAL A 105 6.45 5.73 -11.95
CA VAL A 105 6.97 4.37 -12.12
C VAL A 105 8.15 4.16 -11.16
N GLY A 106 8.02 3.19 -10.27
CA GLY A 106 8.96 2.92 -9.18
C GLY A 106 10.20 2.12 -9.59
N ARG A 107 11.27 2.30 -8.84
CA ARG A 107 12.46 1.45 -8.89
C ARG A 107 12.29 0.29 -7.93
N MET A 108 11.95 -0.87 -8.44
CA MET A 108 11.96 -2.10 -7.66
C MET A 108 13.39 -2.47 -7.26
N ARG A 109 13.58 -2.94 -6.02
CA ARG A 109 14.89 -3.39 -5.55
C ARG A 109 15.36 -4.60 -6.37
N HIS A 110 14.50 -5.61 -6.48
CA HIS A 110 14.85 -6.88 -7.12
C HIS A 110 14.71 -6.82 -8.64
N ALA A 111 15.72 -7.32 -9.35
CA ALA A 111 15.75 -7.34 -10.82
C ALA A 111 14.55 -8.07 -11.43
N VAL A 112 14.06 -9.14 -10.78
CA VAL A 112 12.87 -9.88 -11.22
C VAL A 112 11.64 -8.97 -11.34
N ARG A 113 11.48 -8.02 -10.40
CA ARG A 113 10.37 -7.07 -10.34
C ARG A 113 10.61 -5.77 -11.13
N GLN A 114 11.87 -5.41 -11.42
CA GLN A 114 12.17 -4.24 -12.25
C GLN A 114 11.57 -4.35 -13.67
N ARG A 115 11.39 -5.57 -14.18
CA ARG A 115 10.73 -5.81 -15.48
C ARG A 115 9.27 -5.37 -15.51
N GLU A 116 8.60 -5.34 -14.36
CA GLU A 116 7.21 -4.87 -14.23
C GLU A 116 7.08 -3.39 -14.59
N ALA A 117 8.13 -2.59 -14.36
CA ALA A 117 8.15 -1.17 -14.71
C ALA A 117 8.08 -0.94 -16.23
N ALA A 118 8.45 -1.93 -17.06
CA ALA A 118 8.48 -1.80 -18.51
C ALA A 118 7.14 -2.18 -19.20
N ARG A 119 6.06 -2.40 -18.43
CA ARG A 119 4.75 -2.84 -18.96
C ARG A 119 4.13 -1.81 -19.92
N PRO A 120 4.11 -2.07 -21.25
CA PRO A 120 3.65 -1.09 -22.22
C PRO A 120 2.13 -0.90 -22.20
N ASP A 121 1.38 -1.91 -21.79
CA ASP A 121 -0.08 -1.86 -21.63
C ASP A 121 -0.49 -0.95 -20.46
N ILE A 122 0.21 -1.04 -19.33
CA ILE A 122 -0.05 -0.19 -18.15
C ILE A 122 0.42 1.26 -18.42
N ARG A 123 1.64 1.44 -18.94
CA ARG A 123 2.14 2.77 -19.31
C ARG A 123 1.28 3.42 -20.39
N GLY A 124 0.91 2.66 -21.43
CA GLY A 124 0.03 3.14 -22.50
C GLY A 124 -1.37 3.50 -22.01
N PHE A 125 -1.89 2.78 -21.00
CA PHE A 125 -3.15 3.16 -20.36
C PHE A 125 -3.02 4.51 -19.63
N PHE A 126 -2.00 4.70 -18.79
CA PHE A 126 -1.84 5.97 -18.08
C PHE A 126 -1.51 7.14 -19.00
N ALA A 127 -0.51 7.01 -19.87
CA ALA A 127 -0.08 8.10 -20.75
C ALA A 127 -1.06 8.36 -21.90
N GLY A 128 -1.69 7.30 -22.46
CA GLY A 128 -2.52 7.42 -23.66
C GLY A 128 -4.01 7.53 -23.39
N VAL A 129 -4.55 6.72 -22.46
CA VAL A 129 -5.99 6.68 -22.17
C VAL A 129 -6.38 7.70 -21.11
N LEU A 130 -5.58 7.83 -20.05
CA LEU A 130 -5.83 8.80 -18.98
C LEU A 130 -5.14 10.15 -19.19
N ASP A 131 -4.21 10.24 -20.14
CA ASP A 131 -3.42 11.45 -20.43
C ASP A 131 -2.64 11.96 -19.20
N TYR A 132 -2.10 11.03 -18.42
CA TYR A 132 -1.29 11.35 -17.23
C TYR A 132 0.17 11.54 -17.63
N ALA A 133 0.81 12.56 -17.06
CA ALA A 133 2.24 12.79 -17.22
C ALA A 133 3.05 11.69 -16.51
N GLU A 134 4.06 11.14 -17.18
CA GLU A 134 4.96 10.14 -16.60
C GLU A 134 6.05 10.80 -15.73
N ILE A 135 6.26 10.23 -14.54
CA ILE A 135 7.47 10.42 -13.74
C ILE A 135 8.15 9.06 -13.58
N ASP A 136 9.23 8.82 -14.32
CA ASP A 136 9.94 7.55 -14.30
C ASP A 136 11.10 7.57 -13.29
N LEU A 137 10.94 6.87 -12.17
CA LEU A 137 11.99 6.62 -11.19
C LEU A 137 12.65 5.25 -11.39
N SER A 138 12.20 4.42 -12.34
CA SER A 138 12.61 3.01 -12.45
C SER A 138 14.06 2.81 -12.90
N THR A 139 14.68 3.83 -13.48
CA THR A 139 16.06 3.75 -14.01
C THR A 139 17.13 4.24 -13.03
N GLN A 140 16.77 4.99 -11.99
CA GLN A 140 17.73 5.50 -11.01
C GLN A 140 18.13 4.44 -9.97
N ALA A 141 19.18 4.70 -9.17
CA ALA A 141 19.87 3.66 -8.39
C ALA A 141 19.13 3.19 -7.12
N HIS A 142 18.31 4.05 -6.50
CA HIS A 142 17.72 3.88 -5.17
C HIS A 142 16.36 3.18 -5.23
N PRO A 143 16.09 2.14 -4.42
CA PRO A 143 14.78 1.53 -4.35
C PRO A 143 13.66 2.56 -4.04
N CYS A 144 12.62 2.55 -4.85
CA CYS A 144 11.44 3.41 -4.75
C CYS A 144 10.20 2.54 -4.97
N GLU A 145 9.90 1.62 -4.05
CA GLU A 145 8.75 0.69 -4.15
C GLU A 145 7.40 1.37 -3.78
N LEU A 146 7.24 2.61 -4.26
CA LEU A 146 6.05 3.47 -4.25
C LEU A 146 5.15 3.27 -3.03
N THR A 147 3.86 2.97 -3.25
CA THR A 147 2.88 2.89 -2.17
C THR A 147 2.99 1.63 -1.32
N GLY A 148 3.99 0.78 -1.58
CA GLY A 148 4.49 -0.23 -0.65
C GLY A 148 5.30 0.44 0.47
N ALA A 149 6.30 1.22 0.09
CA ALA A 149 7.17 1.93 1.03
C ALA A 149 6.57 3.24 1.58
N LEU A 150 5.63 3.86 0.87
CA LEU A 150 5.09 5.20 1.18
C LEU A 150 3.57 5.17 1.30
N VAL A 151 3.06 5.27 2.53
CA VAL A 151 1.62 5.45 2.77
C VAL A 151 1.31 6.95 2.74
N ILE A 152 0.25 7.34 2.03
CA ILE A 152 -0.06 8.75 1.76
C ILE A 152 -1.44 9.11 2.32
N ASP A 153 -1.52 10.12 3.18
CA ASP A 153 -2.76 10.86 3.40
C ASP A 153 -3.01 11.77 2.20
N ARG A 154 -3.84 11.28 1.29
CA ARG A 154 -4.13 11.92 0.01
C ARG A 154 -4.90 13.23 0.17
N ALA A 155 -5.66 13.38 1.26
CA ALA A 155 -6.42 14.60 1.53
C ALA A 155 -5.50 15.74 1.98
N ARG A 156 -4.48 15.44 2.79
CA ARG A 156 -3.56 16.43 3.37
C ARG A 156 -2.21 16.53 2.67
N GLY A 157 -1.88 15.59 1.78
CA GLY A 157 -0.58 15.53 1.11
C GLY A 157 0.56 15.16 2.06
N LEU A 158 0.28 14.27 3.03
CA LEU A 158 1.26 13.80 4.01
C LEU A 158 1.72 12.38 3.67
N GLY A 159 3.03 12.16 3.61
CA GLY A 159 3.65 10.86 3.44
C GLY A 159 4.14 10.27 4.75
N PHE A 160 4.05 8.95 4.85
CA PHE A 160 4.63 8.15 5.92
C PHE A 160 5.49 7.08 5.25
N CYS A 161 6.81 7.23 5.35
CA CYS A 161 7.76 6.40 4.63
C CYS A 161 8.62 5.62 5.62
N GLY A 162 8.33 4.32 5.72
CA GLY A 162 9.15 3.34 6.40
C GLY A 162 10.39 3.02 5.57
N LEU A 163 11.56 3.32 6.12
CA LEU A 163 12.83 2.99 5.53
C LEU A 163 13.13 1.52 5.74
N SER A 164 13.59 0.90 4.67
CA SER A 164 13.92 -0.51 4.63
C SER A 164 14.83 -0.76 3.45
N GLU A 165 15.06 -2.04 3.23
CA GLU A 165 15.78 -2.54 2.09
C GLU A 165 15.04 -2.28 0.74
N ARG A 166 13.77 -1.85 0.80
CA ARG A 166 12.88 -1.49 -0.33
C ARG A 166 12.74 0.01 -0.54
N CYS A 167 13.26 0.83 0.37
CA CYS A 167 13.30 2.29 0.26
C CYS A 167 14.35 2.86 1.22
N ASP A 168 15.40 3.46 0.68
CA ASP A 168 16.34 4.26 1.45
C ASP A 168 15.90 5.74 1.52
N GLU A 169 16.66 6.58 2.21
CA GLU A 169 16.32 8.01 2.40
C GLU A 169 16.24 8.77 1.08
N GLU A 170 17.10 8.44 0.12
CA GLU A 170 17.11 9.09 -1.20
C GLU A 170 15.93 8.64 -2.05
N GLY A 171 15.57 7.35 -2.00
CA GLY A 171 14.34 6.83 -2.59
C GLY A 171 13.10 7.51 -1.99
N ALA A 172 13.08 7.73 -0.67
CA ALA A 172 12.00 8.44 -0.01
C ALA A 172 11.90 9.91 -0.45
N ARG A 173 13.05 10.59 -0.64
CA ARG A 173 13.12 11.96 -1.19
C ARG A 173 12.57 12.01 -2.62
N LEU A 174 12.98 11.08 -3.48
CA LEU A 174 12.49 11.00 -4.87
C LEU A 174 10.98 10.76 -4.92
N MET A 175 10.45 9.86 -4.09
CA MET A 175 9.00 9.63 -4.02
C MET A 175 8.26 10.85 -3.45
N HIS A 176 8.79 11.52 -2.42
CA HIS A 176 8.22 12.75 -1.88
C HIS A 176 8.01 13.82 -2.98
N GLU A 177 9.01 14.02 -3.83
CA GLU A 177 8.97 14.95 -4.96
C GLU A 177 8.03 14.46 -6.07
N ALA A 178 8.12 13.18 -6.44
CA ALA A 178 7.31 12.58 -7.52
C ALA A 178 5.80 12.65 -7.22
N PHE A 179 5.40 12.43 -5.95
CA PHE A 179 4.01 12.60 -5.52
C PHE A 179 3.67 14.05 -5.15
N GLY A 180 4.67 14.95 -5.07
CA GLY A 180 4.53 16.37 -4.72
C GLY A 180 3.98 16.60 -3.32
N LEU A 181 4.39 15.77 -2.35
CA LEU A 181 3.86 15.79 -1.00
C LEU A 181 4.27 17.06 -0.25
N ARG A 182 3.40 17.52 0.67
CA ARG A 182 3.69 18.69 1.53
C ARG A 182 4.72 18.34 2.58
N ALA A 183 4.51 17.20 3.24
CA ALA A 183 5.44 16.66 4.21
C ALA A 183 5.53 15.13 4.09
N THR A 184 6.69 14.57 4.41
CA THR A 184 6.86 13.13 4.60
C THR A 184 7.64 12.87 5.89
N LEU A 185 7.07 12.03 6.76
CA LEU A 185 7.74 11.49 7.94
C LEU A 185 8.53 10.24 7.53
N LEU A 186 9.83 10.24 7.81
CA LEU A 186 10.73 9.10 7.66
C LEU A 186 10.91 8.40 9.00
N PHE A 187 10.80 7.08 9.01
CA PHE A 187 11.06 6.24 10.18
C PHE A 187 11.61 4.88 9.72
N ASP A 188 12.34 4.17 10.57
CA ASP A 188 12.83 2.84 10.20
C ASP A 188 11.75 1.78 10.48
N LEU A 189 11.59 0.82 9.56
CA LEU A 189 10.78 -0.36 9.81
C LEU A 189 11.51 -1.33 10.75
N ALA A 190 10.74 -2.09 11.53
CA ALA A 190 11.30 -3.10 12.41
C ALA A 190 12.08 -4.18 11.62
N PRO A 191 13.11 -4.83 12.21
CA PRO A 191 13.88 -5.85 11.51
C PRO A 191 13.03 -6.98 10.92
N GLY A 192 13.05 -7.10 9.59
CA GLY A 192 12.33 -8.12 8.82
C GLY A 192 10.98 -7.65 8.25
N GLU A 193 10.53 -6.45 8.56
CA GLU A 193 9.49 -5.77 7.77
C GLU A 193 10.11 -5.09 6.56
N TYR A 194 9.35 -5.03 5.45
CA TYR A 194 9.88 -4.57 4.16
C TYR A 194 9.08 -3.39 3.57
N HIS A 195 7.77 -3.31 3.82
CA HIS A 195 6.89 -2.26 3.30
C HIS A 195 6.04 -1.62 4.39
N THR A 196 5.92 -0.30 4.33
CA THR A 196 5.09 0.50 5.23
C THR A 196 3.61 0.13 5.13
N ASN A 197 3.11 -0.18 3.94
CA ASN A 197 1.70 -0.52 3.73
C ASN A 197 1.29 -1.86 4.35
N VAL A 198 2.22 -2.67 4.88
CA VAL A 198 1.92 -3.88 5.65
C VAL A 198 1.60 -3.54 7.10
N VAL A 199 2.17 -2.45 7.60
CA VAL A 199 2.16 -2.07 9.02
C VAL A 199 1.41 -0.76 9.29
N LEU A 200 1.03 -0.03 8.25
CA LEU A 200 0.35 1.25 8.33
C LEU A 200 -0.67 1.39 7.19
N ALA A 201 -1.89 1.81 7.53
CA ALA A 201 -2.87 2.28 6.57
C ALA A 201 -3.46 3.61 7.01
N VAL A 202 -3.59 4.56 6.08
CA VAL A 202 -4.39 5.78 6.24
C VAL A 202 -5.68 5.59 5.44
N LEU A 203 -6.82 5.77 6.11
CA LEU A 203 -8.14 5.41 5.57
C LEU A 203 -8.96 6.66 5.32
N ALA A 204 -9.14 7.01 4.04
CA ALA A 204 -9.93 8.15 3.59
C ALA A 204 -9.60 9.49 4.29
N GLY A 205 -8.37 9.64 4.79
CA GLY A 205 -7.93 10.81 5.56
C GLY A 205 -8.61 10.98 6.94
N LYS A 206 -9.32 9.97 7.43
CA LYS A 206 -10.14 10.03 8.67
C LYS A 206 -9.60 9.18 9.81
N ALA A 207 -9.00 8.04 9.49
CA ALA A 207 -8.53 7.05 10.46
C ALA A 207 -7.19 6.47 10.02
N ALA A 208 -6.47 5.86 10.96
CA ALA A 208 -5.27 5.09 10.66
C ALA A 208 -5.25 3.77 11.40
N ILE A 209 -4.73 2.74 10.74
CA ILE A 209 -4.38 1.45 11.36
C ILE A 209 -2.86 1.40 11.45
N LEU A 210 -2.33 1.11 12.63
CA LEU A 210 -0.90 0.98 12.88
C LEU A 210 -0.62 -0.37 13.54
N CYS A 211 0.39 -1.08 13.05
CA CYS A 211 0.96 -2.27 13.68
C CYS A 211 2.25 -1.85 14.40
N PRO A 212 2.24 -1.55 15.72
CA PRO A 212 3.39 -0.95 16.38
C PRO A 212 4.68 -1.77 16.28
N ARG A 213 4.55 -3.11 16.25
CA ARG A 213 5.67 -4.04 16.09
C ARG A 213 6.38 -3.94 14.75
N GLY A 214 5.77 -3.30 13.76
CA GLY A 214 6.34 -3.10 12.44
C GLY A 214 7.25 -1.88 12.33
N PHE A 215 7.31 -1.06 13.38
CA PHE A 215 8.15 0.14 13.47
C PHE A 215 9.36 -0.17 14.33
N ALA A 216 10.54 0.35 13.98
CA ALA A 216 11.75 0.19 14.79
C ALA A 216 11.68 1.02 16.09
N ASP A 217 10.96 2.14 16.06
CA ASP A 217 10.79 3.07 17.17
C ASP A 217 9.31 3.40 17.40
N ALA A 218 8.92 3.58 18.66
CA ALA A 218 7.56 3.92 19.07
C ALA A 218 7.17 5.37 18.76
N ASP A 219 8.12 6.31 18.70
CA ASP A 219 7.85 7.74 18.51
C ASP A 219 7.04 8.01 17.22
N ALA A 220 7.36 7.29 16.14
CA ALA A 220 6.62 7.39 14.89
C ALA A 220 5.18 6.87 15.03
N VAL A 221 4.99 5.75 15.74
CA VAL A 221 3.66 5.19 16.03
C VAL A 221 2.83 6.18 16.84
N GLU A 222 3.41 6.76 17.89
CA GLU A 222 2.75 7.73 18.76
C GLU A 222 2.36 9.01 18.01
N ALA A 223 3.28 9.57 17.20
CA ALA A 223 3.01 10.77 16.43
C ALA A 223 1.90 10.55 15.39
N ILE A 224 1.94 9.43 14.66
CA ILE A 224 0.90 9.10 13.68
C ILE A 224 -0.43 8.81 14.39
N ALA A 225 -0.43 8.04 15.48
CA ALA A 225 -1.65 7.77 16.24
C ALA A 225 -2.27 9.05 16.82
N ALA A 226 -1.44 10.00 17.29
CA ALA A 226 -1.89 11.30 17.77
C ALA A 226 -2.50 12.17 16.65
N LEU A 227 -1.99 12.06 15.42
CA LEU A 227 -2.54 12.79 14.26
C LEU A 227 -3.94 12.30 13.87
N TYR A 228 -4.21 10.99 14.00
CA TYR A 228 -5.48 10.38 13.64
C TYR A 228 -6.41 10.09 14.83
N ALA A 229 -6.09 10.59 16.02
CA ALA A 229 -6.94 10.45 17.19
C ALA A 229 -8.32 11.14 16.94
N PRO A 230 -9.44 10.55 17.41
CA PRO A 230 -9.53 9.33 18.23
C PRO A 230 -9.60 8.03 17.42
N HIS A 231 -9.47 8.09 16.10
CA HIS A 231 -9.68 6.98 15.16
C HIS A 231 -8.38 6.28 14.73
N ALA A 232 -7.34 6.34 15.57
CA ALA A 232 -6.16 5.51 15.44
C ALA A 232 -6.42 4.12 16.04
N VAL A 233 -6.20 3.08 15.23
CA VAL A 233 -6.25 1.67 15.61
C VAL A 233 -4.83 1.18 15.82
N LEU A 234 -4.54 0.62 17.00
CA LEU A 234 -3.27 -0.03 17.29
C LEU A 234 -3.47 -1.55 17.27
N CYS A 235 -2.84 -2.22 16.31
CA CYS A 235 -2.95 -3.65 16.15
C CYS A 235 -2.19 -4.41 17.23
N SER A 236 -2.83 -5.44 17.75
CA SER A 236 -2.20 -6.52 18.50
C SER A 236 -1.24 -7.34 17.62
N GLN A 237 -0.48 -8.24 18.23
CA GLN A 237 0.39 -9.16 17.49
C GLN A 237 -0.40 -10.08 16.54
N ALA A 238 -1.60 -10.52 16.95
CA ALA A 238 -2.45 -11.37 16.12
C ALA A 238 -2.99 -10.61 14.89
N GLU A 239 -3.41 -9.36 15.08
CA GLU A 239 -3.87 -8.49 13.99
C GLU A 239 -2.72 -8.14 13.03
N HIS A 240 -1.51 -7.89 13.55
CA HIS A 240 -0.33 -7.68 12.72
C HIS A 240 -0.03 -8.91 11.84
N ALA A 241 0.03 -10.11 12.44
CA ALA A 241 0.28 -11.35 11.72
C ALA A 241 -0.81 -11.71 10.70
N ALA A 242 -2.01 -11.17 10.85
CA ALA A 242 -3.14 -11.37 9.96
C ALA A 242 -3.29 -10.27 8.88
N PHE A 243 -2.28 -9.43 8.67
CA PHE A 243 -2.30 -8.34 7.68
C PHE A 243 -3.37 -7.25 7.91
N VAL A 244 -3.78 -6.98 9.15
CA VAL A 244 -4.75 -5.90 9.42
C VAL A 244 -4.24 -4.52 8.98
N GLY A 245 -2.93 -4.29 9.06
CA GLY A 245 -2.30 -3.06 8.55
C GLY A 245 -2.35 -2.92 7.02
N ASN A 246 -2.55 -4.00 6.26
CA ASN A 246 -2.61 -4.00 4.79
C ASN A 246 -4.03 -3.71 4.27
N ALA A 247 -4.72 -2.79 4.93
CA ALA A 247 -6.06 -2.35 4.58
C ALA A 247 -6.05 -1.13 3.65
N ILE A 248 -7.17 -0.88 2.98
CA ILE A 248 -7.33 0.28 2.08
C ILE A 248 -8.76 0.84 2.15
N ALA A 249 -8.90 2.17 2.09
CA ALA A 249 -10.20 2.79 1.82
C ALA A 249 -10.26 3.26 0.36
N LEU A 250 -11.20 2.70 -0.40
CA LEU A 250 -11.46 3.06 -1.81
C LEU A 250 -12.71 3.94 -1.96
N THR A 251 -13.52 4.01 -0.91
CA THR A 251 -14.63 4.96 -0.77
C THR A 251 -14.55 5.63 0.62
N PRO A 252 -15.21 6.77 0.83
CA PRO A 252 -15.15 7.45 2.12
C PRO A 252 -15.79 6.69 3.29
N GLU A 253 -16.59 5.65 3.01
CA GLU A 253 -17.37 4.88 3.98
C GLU A 253 -16.87 3.44 4.20
N ARG A 254 -15.92 2.95 3.39
CA ARG A 254 -15.51 1.54 3.44
C ARG A 254 -14.00 1.37 3.57
N VAL A 255 -13.61 0.44 4.44
CA VAL A 255 -12.26 -0.12 4.50
C VAL A 255 -12.28 -1.58 4.05
N TRP A 256 -11.45 -1.88 3.07
CA TRP A 256 -11.22 -3.21 2.55
C TRP A 256 -9.98 -3.83 3.21
N MET A 257 -10.09 -5.09 3.63
CA MET A 257 -8.97 -5.92 4.09
C MET A 257 -9.22 -7.39 3.73
N SER A 258 -8.23 -8.27 3.88
CA SER A 258 -8.48 -9.70 3.66
C SER A 258 -9.47 -10.25 4.69
N ALA A 259 -10.13 -11.36 4.36
CA ALA A 259 -11.03 -12.02 5.29
C ALA A 259 -10.30 -12.56 6.53
N GLN A 260 -9.01 -12.93 6.40
CA GLN A 260 -8.17 -13.26 7.54
C GLN A 260 -7.98 -12.04 8.45
N ALA A 261 -7.61 -10.88 7.90
CA ALA A 261 -7.51 -9.63 8.64
C ALA A 261 -8.83 -9.26 9.33
N GLY A 262 -9.95 -9.32 8.62
CA GLY A 262 -11.26 -8.99 9.19
C GLY A 262 -11.72 -9.94 10.29
N ARG A 263 -11.35 -11.22 10.24
CA ARG A 263 -11.58 -12.19 11.33
C ARG A 263 -10.70 -11.91 12.55
N ALA A 264 -9.45 -11.47 12.33
CA ALA A 264 -8.50 -11.17 13.39
C ALA A 264 -8.76 -9.80 14.06
N LEU A 265 -9.37 -8.86 13.34
CA LEU A 265 -9.66 -7.51 13.81
C LEU A 265 -10.52 -7.53 15.09
N ALA A 266 -9.95 -7.03 16.18
CA ALA A 266 -10.61 -7.00 17.47
C ALA A 266 -11.89 -6.16 17.42
N ALA A 267 -12.89 -6.53 18.23
CA ALA A 267 -14.19 -5.85 18.25
C ALA A 267 -14.05 -4.33 18.53
N ASP A 268 -13.19 -3.95 19.47
CA ASP A 268 -12.92 -2.55 19.79
C ASP A 268 -12.27 -1.79 18.62
N ASN A 269 -11.37 -2.44 17.88
CA ASN A 269 -10.72 -1.85 16.70
C ASN A 269 -11.71 -1.69 15.55
N ARG A 270 -12.59 -2.68 15.34
CA ARG A 270 -13.72 -2.59 14.40
C ARG A 270 -14.64 -1.43 14.76
N GLU A 271 -14.96 -1.27 16.05
CA GLU A 271 -15.80 -0.19 16.55
C GLU A 271 -15.15 1.19 16.35
N ARG A 272 -13.83 1.32 16.54
CA ARG A 272 -13.09 2.56 16.25
C ARG A 272 -13.18 2.97 14.79
N LEU A 273 -13.07 2.02 13.86
CA LEU A 273 -13.24 2.26 12.43
C LEU A 273 -14.68 2.66 12.10
N ARG A 274 -15.67 1.95 12.65
CA ARG A 274 -17.09 2.27 12.49
C ARG A 274 -17.41 3.68 13.02
N ALA A 275 -16.83 4.07 14.14
CA ALA A 275 -16.97 5.42 14.70
C ALA A 275 -16.35 6.51 13.81
N ALA A 276 -15.36 6.17 12.98
CA ALA A 276 -14.83 7.05 11.93
C ALA A 276 -15.70 7.09 10.67
N GLY A 277 -16.82 6.36 10.65
CA GLY A 277 -17.70 6.18 9.50
C GLY A 277 -17.19 5.16 8.48
N LEU A 278 -16.30 4.24 8.87
CA LEU A 278 -15.71 3.23 8.00
C LEU A 278 -16.23 1.84 8.33
N GLU A 279 -16.96 1.24 7.39
CA GLU A 279 -17.43 -0.14 7.47
C GLU A 279 -16.36 -1.10 6.94
N VAL A 280 -16.05 -2.15 7.72
CA VAL A 280 -15.05 -3.16 7.35
C VAL A 280 -15.68 -4.15 6.38
N THR A 281 -15.10 -4.26 5.18
CA THR A 281 -15.48 -5.24 4.16
C THR A 281 -14.30 -6.12 3.81
N THR A 282 -14.58 -7.39 3.51
CA THR A 282 -13.54 -8.39 3.34
C THR A 282 -13.71 -9.23 2.08
N VAL A 283 -12.59 -9.80 1.62
CA VAL A 283 -12.53 -10.84 0.58
C VAL A 283 -11.53 -11.92 0.96
N GLU A 284 -11.77 -13.17 0.59
CA GLU A 284 -10.81 -14.25 0.82
C GLU A 284 -9.58 -14.07 -0.09
N LEU A 285 -8.39 -14.08 0.51
CA LEU A 285 -7.11 -13.85 -0.17
C LEU A 285 -5.98 -14.78 0.32
N ASP A 286 -6.28 -15.83 1.08
CA ASP A 286 -5.25 -16.64 1.74
C ASP A 286 -4.25 -17.30 0.77
N ALA A 287 -4.67 -17.65 -0.45
CA ALA A 287 -3.74 -18.18 -1.46
C ALA A 287 -2.81 -17.11 -2.03
N ILE A 288 -3.25 -15.84 -2.06
CA ILE A 288 -2.43 -14.68 -2.43
C ILE A 288 -1.51 -14.27 -1.27
N GLU A 289 -2.01 -14.29 -0.04
CA GLU A 289 -1.26 -13.97 1.18
C GLU A 289 -0.08 -14.93 1.40
N ALA A 290 -0.21 -16.19 0.96
CA ALA A 290 0.90 -17.14 0.92
C ALA A 290 2.08 -16.65 0.04
N GLY A 291 1.82 -15.76 -0.93
CA GLY A 291 2.83 -15.08 -1.73
C GLY A 291 3.35 -13.77 -1.12
N GLY A 292 2.98 -13.48 0.13
CA GLY A 292 3.63 -12.46 0.96
C GLY A 292 3.07 -11.05 0.82
N GLY A 293 1.95 -10.85 0.13
CA GLY A 293 1.21 -9.59 0.09
C GLY A 293 -0.28 -9.84 0.32
N SER A 294 -1.00 -8.84 0.84
CA SER A 294 -2.44 -8.94 1.11
C SER A 294 -3.22 -7.92 0.26
N LEU A 295 -4.43 -7.56 0.70
CA LEU A 295 -5.40 -6.83 -0.11
C LEU A 295 -4.86 -5.52 -0.67
N ARG A 296 -4.27 -4.65 0.17
CA ARG A 296 -3.76 -3.35 -0.27
C ARG A 296 -2.67 -3.49 -1.34
N CYS A 297 -1.81 -4.51 -1.22
CA CYS A 297 -0.75 -4.74 -2.20
C CYS A 297 -1.30 -5.07 -3.59
N CYS A 298 -2.46 -5.71 -3.67
CA CYS A 298 -3.08 -6.09 -4.94
C CYS A 298 -3.66 -4.91 -5.72
N VAL A 299 -3.80 -3.73 -5.09
CA VAL A 299 -4.60 -2.62 -5.62
C VAL A 299 -3.71 -1.44 -6.00
N GLY A 300 -3.68 -1.11 -7.28
CA GLY A 300 -3.16 0.16 -7.77
C GLY A 300 -4.25 1.23 -7.79
N GLU A 301 -4.05 2.32 -7.06
CA GLU A 301 -5.01 3.42 -6.98
C GLU A 301 -4.85 4.41 -8.15
N ILE A 302 -5.95 4.93 -8.66
CA ILE A 302 -5.98 5.97 -9.69
C ILE A 302 -6.65 7.22 -9.10
N PHE A 303 -5.86 8.26 -8.85
CA PHE A 303 -6.28 9.58 -8.39
C PHE A 303 -6.44 10.56 -9.55
#